data_AF-A0A8J8A6D7-F1
#
_entry.id   AF-A0A8J8A6D7-F1
#
_cell.length_a   1.000
_cell.length_b   1.000
_cell.length_c   1.000
_cell.angle_alpha   90.00
_cell.angle_beta   90.00
_cell.angle_gamma   90.00
#
_symmetry.space_group_name_H-M   'P 1'
#
loop_
_entity.id
_entity.type
_entity.pdbx_description
1 polymer ?
#
loop_
_entity_poly.entity_id
_entity_poly.type
_entity_poly.pdbx_seq_one_letter_code
_entity_poly.pdbx_strand_id
1 'polypeptide(L)'
;MKKLIPLVIILVAILGLAYYIAPKLPQQTDVRPLGEFYLQNSYFGDYSAKSPEVVTSILWDYRGVDTLFETAVFFLAIIGSLTLFRLNKRQEKAAKQKTEEFTGGLTIVVKSVTKIIVVMILAVSASIALHGHLTPGGGFQGGSALAVAPLLIIAAYSKYTLEENGLDKTRALILRSIGLLGIALVALVPLLSGGFIMQNQPVFPAEINGQLIGGSLIYYNFFEFLAVGAGFTAVFLLLAIPESIFKRFLRGDVDE
;
A
#
# COMPACT_ATOMS: atom_id res chain seq x y z
N MET A 1 -9.84 -35.09 2.24
CA MET A 1 -10.66 -35.41 1.05
C MET A 1 -12.08 -34.85 1.11
N LYS A 2 -12.89 -35.08 2.17
CA LYS A 2 -14.29 -34.59 2.26
C LYS A 2 -14.50 -33.07 2.13
N LYS A 3 -13.53 -32.24 2.54
CA LYS A 3 -13.57 -30.76 2.37
C LYS A 3 -13.05 -30.26 1.02
N LEU A 4 -12.39 -31.12 0.24
CA LEU A 4 -11.82 -30.75 -1.07
C LEU A 4 -12.87 -30.86 -2.19
N ILE A 5 -13.77 -31.85 -2.07
CA ILE A 5 -14.89 -32.07 -3.00
C ILE A 5 -15.79 -30.83 -3.15
N PRO A 6 -16.32 -30.21 -2.08
CA PRO A 6 -17.16 -29.02 -2.23
C PRO A 6 -16.41 -27.83 -2.84
N LEU A 7 -15.12 -27.67 -2.53
CA LEU A 7 -14.29 -26.61 -3.12
C LEU A 7 -14.14 -26.80 -4.63
N VAL A 8 -13.86 -28.03 -5.07
CA VAL A 8 -13.75 -28.37 -6.49
C VAL A 8 -15.09 -28.16 -7.20
N ILE A 9 -16.20 -28.55 -6.59
CA ILE A 9 -17.55 -28.32 -7.16
C ILE A 9 -17.82 -26.83 -7.32
N ILE A 10 -17.52 -26.01 -6.31
CA ILE A 10 -17.70 -24.56 -6.39
C ILE A 10 -16.82 -23.96 -7.49
N LEU A 11 -15.55 -24.36 -7.55
CA LEU A 11 -14.62 -23.85 -8.57
C LEU A 11 -15.09 -24.22 -9.98
N VAL A 12 -15.51 -25.47 -10.20
CA VAL A 12 -16.05 -25.93 -11.49
C VAL A 12 -17.35 -25.22 -11.82
N ALA A 13 -18.21 -24.96 -10.85
CA ALA A 13 -19.45 -24.20 -11.06
C ALA A 13 -19.15 -22.75 -11.47
N ILE A 14 -18.22 -22.08 -10.79
CA ILE A 14 -17.80 -20.71 -11.12
C ILE A 14 -17.17 -20.65 -12.51
N LEU A 15 -16.22 -21.53 -12.80
CA LEU A 15 -15.53 -21.56 -14.10
C LEU A 15 -16.47 -21.97 -15.24
N GLY A 16 -17.37 -22.93 -15.00
CA GLY A 16 -18.39 -23.35 -15.97
C GLY A 16 -19.39 -22.24 -16.25
N LEU A 17 -19.83 -21.53 -15.21
CA LEU A 17 -20.70 -20.35 -15.35
C LEU A 17 -19.98 -19.23 -16.11
N ALA A 18 -18.72 -18.95 -15.78
CA ALA A 18 -17.92 -17.95 -16.48
C ALA A 18 -17.73 -18.32 -17.96
N TYR A 19 -17.40 -19.58 -18.27
CA TYR A 19 -17.27 -20.08 -19.64
C TYR A 19 -18.58 -19.99 -20.43
N TYR A 20 -19.73 -20.24 -19.78
CA TYR A 20 -21.04 -20.14 -20.40
C TYR A 20 -21.50 -18.69 -20.65
N ILE A 21 -21.17 -17.77 -19.73
CA ILE A 21 -21.59 -16.36 -19.81
C ILE A 21 -20.65 -15.54 -20.68
N ALA A 22 -19.33 -15.75 -20.61
CA ALA A 22 -18.33 -14.88 -21.25
C ALA A 22 -18.56 -14.67 -22.77
N PRO A 23 -18.91 -15.70 -23.58
CA PRO A 23 -19.19 -15.51 -25.00
C PRO A 23 -20.49 -14.73 -25.29
N LYS A 24 -21.41 -14.63 -24.32
CA LYS A 24 -22.70 -13.95 -24.44
C LYS A 24 -22.64 -12.48 -24.02
N LEU A 25 -21.57 -12.09 -23.34
CA LEU A 25 -21.34 -10.70 -23.01
C LEU A 25 -20.98 -9.95 -24.31
N PRO A 26 -21.56 -8.76 -24.53
CA PRO A 26 -21.21 -7.95 -25.69
C PRO A 26 -19.71 -7.67 -25.68
N GLN A 27 -19.02 -8.06 -26.77
CA GLN A 27 -17.62 -7.70 -26.93
C GLN A 27 -17.52 -6.20 -27.15
N GLN A 28 -16.72 -5.56 -26.31
CA GLN A 28 -16.45 -4.14 -26.44
C GLN A 28 -15.34 -3.95 -27.45
N THR A 29 -15.70 -3.48 -28.65
CA THR A 29 -14.77 -3.20 -29.76
C THR A 29 -14.13 -1.81 -29.64
N ASP A 30 -14.86 -0.86 -29.04
CA ASP A 30 -14.49 0.54 -29.01
C ASP A 30 -14.35 1.08 -27.58
N VAL A 31 -13.64 2.19 -27.44
CA VAL A 31 -13.53 2.91 -26.17
C VAL A 31 -14.90 3.48 -25.81
N ARG A 32 -15.37 3.26 -24.58
CA ARG A 32 -16.63 3.84 -24.09
C ARG A 32 -16.53 5.37 -24.09
N PRO A 33 -17.66 6.10 -24.24
CA PRO A 33 -17.65 7.57 -24.21
C PRO A 33 -16.95 8.18 -22.98
N LEU A 34 -17.09 7.56 -21.80
CA LEU A 34 -16.40 8.02 -20.58
C LEU A 34 -14.88 7.77 -20.64
N GLY A 35 -14.45 6.67 -21.24
CA GLY A 35 -13.02 6.40 -21.46
C GLY A 35 -12.42 7.40 -22.44
N GLU A 36 -13.14 7.71 -23.52
CA GLU A 36 -12.75 8.72 -24.49
C GLU A 36 -12.63 10.10 -23.83
N PHE A 37 -13.58 10.47 -22.97
CA PHE A 37 -13.52 11.70 -22.19
C PHE A 37 -12.22 11.79 -21.38
N TYR A 38 -11.84 10.74 -20.65
CA TYR A 38 -10.61 10.75 -19.86
C TYR A 38 -9.35 10.84 -20.74
N LEU A 39 -9.30 10.10 -21.85
CA LEU A 39 -8.17 10.14 -22.79
C LEU A 39 -7.97 11.55 -23.36
N GLN A 40 -9.06 12.24 -23.71
CA GLN A 40 -9.00 13.56 -24.32
C GLN A 40 -8.73 14.68 -23.29
N ASN A 41 -9.24 14.53 -22.06
CA ASN A 41 -9.23 15.62 -21.08
C ASN A 41 -8.15 15.50 -20.00
N SER A 42 -7.50 14.35 -19.79
CA SER A 42 -6.54 14.21 -18.67
C SER A 42 -5.37 15.21 -18.73
N TYR A 43 -4.89 15.52 -19.94
CA TYR A 43 -3.80 16.47 -20.15
C TYR A 43 -4.22 17.76 -20.87
N PHE A 44 -5.14 17.68 -21.82
CA PHE A 44 -5.63 18.83 -22.59
C PHE A 44 -7.05 19.24 -22.21
N GLY A 45 -7.51 20.40 -22.69
CA GLY A 45 -8.88 20.87 -22.43
C GLY A 45 -9.10 21.55 -21.08
N ASP A 46 -10.35 21.97 -20.85
CA ASP A 46 -10.75 22.79 -19.70
C ASP A 46 -10.92 21.96 -18.41
N TYR A 47 -11.21 20.66 -18.54
CA TYR A 47 -11.33 19.71 -17.43
C TYR A 47 -10.02 18.95 -17.14
N SER A 48 -8.89 19.60 -17.42
CA SER A 48 -7.60 18.94 -17.39
C SER A 48 -7.00 18.80 -16.01
N ALA A 49 -6.64 17.57 -15.67
CA ALA A 49 -5.78 17.24 -14.54
C ALA A 49 -4.31 17.59 -14.82
N LYS A 50 -3.95 18.02 -16.04
CA LYS A 50 -2.57 18.34 -16.48
C LYS A 50 -1.57 17.23 -16.19
N SER A 51 -2.02 15.99 -16.26
CA SER A 51 -1.18 14.80 -16.09
C SER A 51 -1.24 13.94 -17.35
N PRO A 52 -0.08 13.59 -17.94
CA PRO A 52 -0.04 12.73 -19.12
C PRO A 52 -0.44 11.29 -18.78
N GLU A 53 -0.34 10.88 -17.51
CA GLU A 53 -0.82 9.58 -17.06
C GLU A 53 -2.31 9.67 -16.71
N VAL A 54 -3.13 9.01 -17.54
CA VAL A 54 -4.59 9.08 -17.52
C VAL A 54 -5.16 8.38 -16.28
N VAL A 55 -4.58 7.26 -15.85
CA VAL A 55 -5.12 6.49 -14.72
C VAL A 55 -4.95 7.27 -13.42
N THR A 56 -3.81 7.91 -13.20
CA THR A 56 -3.47 8.73 -12.04
C THR A 56 -4.35 9.98 -12.02
N SER A 57 -4.63 10.56 -13.19
CA SER A 57 -5.61 11.65 -13.32
C SER A 57 -7.00 11.19 -12.88
N ILE A 58 -7.43 10.01 -13.30
CA ILE A 58 -8.69 9.41 -12.86
C ILE A 58 -8.69 9.18 -11.36
N LEU A 59 -7.65 8.57 -10.81
CA LEU A 59 -7.61 8.17 -9.40
C LEU A 59 -7.57 9.37 -8.46
N TRP A 60 -6.78 10.39 -8.74
CA TRP A 60 -6.57 11.50 -7.79
C TRP A 60 -7.39 12.74 -8.09
N ASP A 61 -7.67 13.06 -9.35
CA ASP A 61 -8.44 14.25 -9.73
C ASP A 61 -9.92 13.89 -9.96
N TYR A 62 -10.24 13.14 -11.03
CA TYR A 62 -11.64 12.88 -11.40
C TYR A 62 -12.41 12.01 -10.39
N ARG A 63 -11.72 11.07 -9.74
CA ARG A 63 -12.27 10.13 -8.76
C ARG A 63 -11.44 10.10 -7.48
N GLY A 64 -10.83 11.23 -7.11
CA GLY A 64 -10.02 11.40 -5.90
C GLY A 64 -10.68 10.90 -4.61
N VAL A 65 -12.00 11.09 -4.50
CA VAL A 65 -12.79 10.63 -3.35
C VAL A 65 -12.83 9.10 -3.26
N ASP A 66 -12.88 8.39 -4.38
CA ASP A 66 -12.89 6.92 -4.39
C ASP A 66 -11.55 6.38 -3.89
N THR A 67 -10.43 6.96 -4.34
CA THR A 67 -9.07 6.60 -3.91
C THR A 67 -8.82 6.93 -2.44
N LEU A 68 -9.35 8.06 -1.95
CA LEU A 68 -9.33 8.38 -0.52
C LEU A 68 -10.05 7.32 0.30
N PHE A 69 -11.23 6.87 -0.14
CA PHE A 69 -11.97 5.83 0.55
C PHE A 69 -11.31 4.45 0.45
N GLU A 70 -10.67 4.11 -0.68
CA GLU A 70 -9.83 2.91 -0.79
C GLU A 70 -8.72 2.92 0.28
N THR A 71 -8.01 4.04 0.37
CA THR A 71 -6.96 4.24 1.39
C THR A 71 -7.53 4.19 2.82
N ALA A 72 -8.74 4.71 3.04
CA ALA A 72 -9.43 4.63 4.33
C ALA A 72 -9.84 3.20 4.70
N VAL A 73 -10.34 2.41 3.75
CA VAL A 73 -10.66 0.99 3.95
C VAL A 73 -9.40 0.20 4.29
N PHE A 74 -8.30 0.44 3.58
CA PHE A 74 -7.00 -0.15 3.93
C PHE A 74 -6.57 0.26 5.34
N PHE A 75 -6.68 1.54 5.70
CA PHE A 75 -6.38 2.03 7.05
C PHE A 75 -7.17 1.27 8.13
N LEU A 76 -8.47 1.07 7.92
CA LEU A 76 -9.35 0.36 8.83
C LEU A 76 -8.95 -1.11 8.95
N ALA A 77 -8.57 -1.77 7.86
CA ALA A 77 -8.08 -3.16 7.88
C ALA A 77 -6.80 -3.32 8.72
N ILE A 78 -5.87 -2.37 8.61
CA ILE A 78 -4.64 -2.35 9.42
C ILE A 78 -4.96 -2.13 10.90
N ILE A 79 -5.81 -1.15 11.24
CA ILE A 79 -6.22 -0.91 12.63
C ILE A 79 -6.99 -2.10 13.20
N GLY A 80 -7.87 -2.72 12.42
CA GLY A 80 -8.60 -3.93 12.80
C GLY A 80 -7.64 -5.07 13.14
N SER A 81 -6.65 -5.31 12.28
CA SER A 81 -5.61 -6.32 12.50
C SER A 81 -4.79 -6.02 13.76
N LEU A 82 -4.34 -4.78 13.95
CA LEU A 82 -3.58 -4.37 15.14
C LEU A 82 -4.39 -4.49 16.43
N THR A 83 -5.70 -4.24 16.37
CA THR A 83 -6.59 -4.38 17.51
C THR A 83 -6.79 -5.84 17.90
N LEU A 84 -6.96 -6.73 16.90
CA LEU A 84 -7.12 -8.16 17.13
C LEU A 84 -5.87 -8.82 17.71
N PHE A 85 -4.68 -8.39 17.28
CA PHE A 85 -3.40 -8.93 17.76
C PHE A 85 -2.72 -8.03 18.79
N ARG A 86 -3.49 -7.19 19.49
CA ARG A 86 -2.95 -6.27 20.50
C ARG A 86 -2.35 -7.05 21.67
N LEU A 87 -1.07 -6.81 21.94
CA LEU A 87 -0.35 -7.34 23.10
C LEU A 87 -0.11 -6.25 24.13
N ASN A 88 -0.14 -6.63 25.41
CA ASN A 88 0.26 -5.75 26.51
C ASN A 88 1.80 -5.68 26.59
N LYS A 89 2.34 -4.63 27.24
CA LYS A 89 3.80 -4.42 27.35
C LYS A 89 4.56 -5.61 27.94
N ARG A 90 3.97 -6.35 28.90
CA ARG A 90 4.57 -7.57 29.49
C ARG A 90 4.68 -8.68 28.44
N GLN A 91 3.63 -8.88 27.65
CA GLN A 91 3.56 -9.88 26.58
C GLN A 91 4.51 -9.54 25.43
N GLU A 92 4.63 -8.26 25.04
CA GLU A 92 5.61 -7.82 24.04
C GLU A 92 7.05 -8.11 24.47
N LYS A 93 7.40 -7.84 25.75
CA LYS A 93 8.73 -8.19 26.30
C LYS A 93 8.98 -9.69 26.31
N ALA A 94 8.00 -10.49 26.74
CA ALA A 94 8.10 -11.94 26.76
C ALA A 94 8.26 -12.54 25.35
N ALA A 95 7.55 -11.97 24.36
CA ALA A 95 7.70 -12.36 22.96
C ALA A 95 9.10 -12.02 22.42
N LYS A 96 9.66 -10.86 22.81
CA LYS A 96 11.02 -10.45 22.44
C LYS A 96 12.08 -11.43 22.94
N GLN A 97 12.11 -11.70 24.24
CA GLN A 97 13.10 -12.61 24.83
C GLN A 97 13.07 -14.01 24.20
N LYS A 98 11.88 -14.61 24.03
CA LYS A 98 11.76 -15.95 23.43
C LYS A 98 12.14 -16.01 21.96
N THR A 99 11.93 -14.93 21.22
CA THR A 99 12.25 -14.93 19.78
C THR A 99 13.73 -14.67 19.55
N GLU A 100 14.40 -13.88 20.41
CA GLU A 100 15.87 -13.76 20.44
C GLU A 100 16.53 -15.13 20.72
N GLU A 101 15.96 -15.93 21.62
CA GLU A 101 16.42 -17.30 21.89
C GLU A 101 16.26 -18.24 20.69
N PHE A 102 15.30 -17.95 19.79
CA PHE A 102 14.96 -18.79 18.62
C PHE A 102 15.63 -18.36 17.31
N THR A 103 16.23 -17.17 17.21
CA THR A 103 16.61 -16.57 15.91
C THR A 103 18.11 -16.56 15.64
N GLY A 104 18.62 -17.69 15.16
CA GLY A 104 19.70 -17.65 14.18
C GLY A 104 19.12 -17.25 12.83
N GLY A 105 19.27 -15.99 12.39
CA GLY A 105 18.78 -15.56 11.06
C GLY A 105 19.35 -16.42 9.92
N LEU A 106 18.86 -16.25 8.69
CA LEU A 106 19.27 -17.07 7.54
C LEU A 106 20.79 -17.00 7.24
N THR A 107 21.24 -17.85 6.31
CA THR A 107 22.66 -17.96 5.93
C THR A 107 23.25 -16.61 5.54
N ILE A 108 24.58 -16.48 5.68
CA ILE A 108 25.30 -15.24 5.32
C ILE A 108 25.05 -14.83 3.86
N VAL A 109 24.93 -15.81 2.96
CA VAL A 109 24.64 -15.59 1.55
C VAL A 109 23.27 -14.91 1.38
N VAL A 110 22.24 -15.45 2.05
CA VAL A 110 20.89 -14.87 1.98
C VAL A 110 20.88 -13.45 2.54
N LYS A 111 21.50 -13.22 3.70
CA LYS A 111 21.61 -11.88 4.32
C LYS A 111 22.29 -10.87 3.38
N SER A 112 23.42 -11.23 2.78
CA SER A 112 24.14 -10.36 1.84
C SER A 112 23.32 -10.04 0.60
N VAL A 113 22.65 -11.03 0.00
CA VAL A 113 21.78 -10.82 -1.16
C VAL A 113 20.58 -9.95 -0.81
N THR A 114 19.94 -10.19 0.35
CA THR A 114 18.82 -9.37 0.84
C THR A 114 19.22 -7.91 0.96
N LYS A 115 20.42 -7.58 1.46
CA LYS A 115 20.88 -6.19 1.58
C LYS A 115 20.92 -5.46 0.24
N ILE A 116 21.40 -6.13 -0.82
CA ILE A 116 21.46 -5.55 -2.18
C ILE A 116 20.04 -5.38 -2.74
N ILE A 117 19.22 -6.42 -2.62
CA ILE A 117 17.83 -6.41 -3.12
C ILE A 117 16.99 -5.34 -2.43
N VAL A 118 17.13 -5.14 -1.11
CA VAL A 118 16.41 -4.10 -0.37
C VAL A 118 16.70 -2.72 -0.96
N VAL A 119 17.96 -2.39 -1.22
CA VAL A 119 18.32 -1.08 -1.83
C VAL A 119 17.67 -0.91 -3.20
N MET A 120 17.65 -1.96 -4.02
CA MET A 120 16.98 -1.92 -5.32
C MET A 120 15.46 -1.75 -5.18
N ILE A 121 14.82 -2.44 -4.24
CA ILE A 121 13.39 -2.29 -3.95
C ILE A 121 13.07 -0.85 -3.54
N LEU A 122 13.86 -0.25 -2.65
CA LEU A 122 13.65 1.14 -2.21
C LEU A 122 13.70 2.10 -3.41
N ALA A 123 14.69 1.97 -4.29
CA ALA A 123 14.82 2.81 -5.47
C ALA A 123 13.66 2.62 -6.46
N VAL A 124 13.32 1.37 -6.80
CA VAL A 124 12.26 1.05 -7.76
C VAL A 124 10.89 1.46 -7.23
N SER A 125 10.58 1.14 -5.97
CA SER A 125 9.31 1.51 -5.35
C SER A 125 9.11 3.02 -5.25
N ALA A 126 10.15 3.77 -4.89
CA ALA A 126 10.11 5.23 -4.90
C ALA A 126 9.91 5.77 -6.32
N SER A 127 10.56 5.19 -7.33
CA SER A 127 10.36 5.58 -8.72
C SER A 127 8.92 5.35 -9.20
N ILE A 128 8.31 4.21 -8.86
CA ILE A 128 6.92 3.88 -9.21
C ILE A 128 5.94 4.91 -8.60
N ALA A 129 6.18 5.33 -7.36
CA ALA A 129 5.34 6.32 -6.70
C ALA A 129 5.56 7.74 -7.24
N LEU A 130 6.81 8.20 -7.24
CA LEU A 130 7.14 9.60 -7.54
C LEU A 130 6.99 9.96 -9.01
N HIS A 131 6.93 8.99 -9.92
CA HIS A 131 6.65 9.18 -11.34
C HIS A 131 5.25 8.72 -11.75
N GLY A 132 4.34 8.45 -10.81
CA GLY A 132 2.99 7.96 -11.13
C GLY A 132 2.20 8.89 -12.05
N HIS A 133 2.43 10.20 -11.97
CA HIS A 133 1.81 11.19 -12.86
C HIS A 133 2.40 11.21 -14.29
N LEU A 134 3.51 10.51 -14.55
CA LEU A 134 4.15 10.42 -15.87
C LEU A 134 4.12 9.01 -16.46
N THR A 135 4.17 8.00 -15.59
CA THR A 135 4.38 6.60 -15.97
C THR A 135 3.40 5.70 -15.21
N PRO A 136 3.02 4.54 -15.77
CA PRO A 136 2.15 3.60 -15.07
C PRO A 136 2.69 3.27 -13.68
N GLY A 137 1.88 3.49 -12.65
CA GLY A 137 2.32 3.39 -11.27
C GLY A 137 1.37 4.11 -10.33
N GLY A 138 1.94 4.76 -9.31
CA GLY A 138 1.18 5.47 -8.29
C GLY A 138 1.66 5.16 -6.87
N GLY A 139 1.10 5.89 -5.91
CA GLY A 139 1.45 5.77 -4.50
C GLY A 139 1.17 4.38 -3.94
N PHE A 140 -0.01 3.82 -4.22
CA PHE A 140 -0.41 2.52 -3.69
C PHE A 140 0.48 1.37 -4.17
N GLN A 141 0.77 1.32 -5.47
CA GLN A 141 1.62 0.30 -6.08
C GLN A 141 3.05 0.44 -5.59
N GLY A 142 3.57 1.68 -5.55
CA GLY A 142 4.88 1.97 -4.99
C GLY A 142 4.97 1.58 -3.51
N GLY A 143 3.96 1.89 -2.70
CA GLY A 143 3.93 1.58 -1.27
C GLY A 143 3.83 0.08 -1.01
N SER A 144 3.06 -0.63 -1.84
CA SER A 144 2.98 -2.09 -1.81
C SER A 144 4.33 -2.73 -2.15
N ALA A 145 5.04 -2.20 -3.16
CA ALA A 145 6.39 -2.63 -3.49
C ALA A 145 7.40 -2.30 -2.37
N LEU A 146 7.30 -1.12 -1.77
CA LEU A 146 8.12 -0.69 -0.63
C LEU A 146 8.02 -1.69 0.52
N ALA A 147 6.81 -2.18 0.80
CA ALA A 147 6.55 -3.12 1.89
C ALA A 147 7.29 -4.47 1.76
N VAL A 148 7.75 -4.83 0.55
CA VAL A 148 8.57 -6.02 0.33
C VAL A 148 9.94 -5.90 1.01
N ALA A 149 10.50 -4.70 1.11
CA ALA A 149 11.79 -4.49 1.76
C ALA A 149 11.80 -4.88 3.26
N PRO A 150 10.91 -4.35 4.13
CA PRO A 150 10.84 -4.79 5.52
C PRO A 150 10.43 -6.27 5.62
N LEU A 151 9.57 -6.78 4.74
CA LEU A 151 9.23 -8.20 4.74
C LEU A 151 10.46 -9.10 4.51
N LEU A 152 11.32 -8.75 3.55
CA LEU A 152 12.56 -9.48 3.29
C LEU A 152 13.55 -9.37 4.46
N ILE A 153 13.64 -8.21 5.12
CA ILE A 153 14.49 -8.05 6.30
C ILE A 153 13.99 -8.93 7.45
N ILE A 154 12.68 -8.96 7.70
CA ILE A 154 12.07 -9.85 8.71
C ILE A 154 12.41 -11.31 8.41
N ALA A 155 12.28 -11.73 7.15
CA ALA A 155 12.51 -13.11 6.73
C ALA A 155 14.00 -13.52 6.79
N ALA A 156 14.91 -12.66 6.35
CA ALA A 156 16.34 -12.98 6.29
C ALA A 156 17.07 -12.81 7.62
N TYR A 157 16.63 -11.84 8.42
CA TYR A 157 17.22 -11.52 9.72
C TYR A 157 16.23 -11.85 10.82
N SER A 158 15.48 -10.86 11.28
CA SER A 158 14.38 -10.97 12.22
C SER A 158 13.62 -9.64 12.24
N LYS A 159 12.43 -9.63 12.83
CA LYS A 159 11.71 -8.37 13.07
C LYS A 159 12.46 -7.42 14.01
N TYR A 160 13.27 -7.94 14.94
CA TYR A 160 14.02 -7.10 15.89
C TYR A 160 15.11 -6.31 15.20
N THR A 161 15.69 -6.84 14.12
CA THR A 161 16.63 -6.08 13.29
C THR A 161 15.99 -4.80 12.74
N LEU A 162 14.71 -4.83 12.32
CA LEU A 162 14.00 -3.61 11.91
C LEU A 162 13.73 -2.66 13.08
N GLU A 163 13.27 -3.20 14.21
CA GLU A 163 12.96 -2.41 15.42
C GLU A 163 14.23 -1.69 15.93
N GLU A 164 15.38 -2.38 15.98
CA GLU A 164 16.68 -1.83 16.40
C GLU A 164 17.23 -0.79 15.42
N ASN A 165 16.99 -0.96 14.12
CA ASN A 165 17.30 0.04 13.10
C ASN A 165 16.25 1.16 13.03
N GLY A 166 15.34 1.22 14.00
CA GLY A 166 14.45 2.35 14.19
C GLY A 166 13.15 2.30 13.39
N LEU A 167 12.73 1.13 12.91
CA LEU A 167 11.42 0.93 12.29
C LEU A 167 10.60 -0.08 13.09
N ASP A 168 10.08 0.38 14.23
CA ASP A 168 9.13 -0.37 15.05
C ASP A 168 7.67 -0.15 14.61
N LYS A 169 6.76 -0.92 15.21
CA LYS A 169 5.31 -0.83 14.97
C LYS A 169 4.77 0.58 15.19
N THR A 170 5.23 1.29 16.22
CA THR A 170 4.76 2.64 16.57
C THR A 170 5.17 3.65 15.51
N ARG A 171 6.43 3.61 15.09
CA ARG A 171 6.98 4.48 14.04
C ARG A 171 6.33 4.19 12.69
N ALA A 172 6.09 2.93 12.35
CA ALA A 172 5.33 2.57 11.16
C ALA A 172 3.91 3.16 11.19
N LEU A 173 3.24 3.13 12.35
CA LEU A 173 1.92 3.77 12.50
C LEU A 173 1.98 5.29 12.41
N ILE A 174 2.99 5.93 12.96
CA ILE A 174 3.19 7.38 12.85
C ILE A 174 3.43 7.77 11.39
N LEU A 175 4.34 7.10 10.69
CA LEU A 175 4.62 7.36 9.26
C LEU A 175 3.35 7.17 8.42
N ARG A 176 2.58 6.13 8.70
CA ARG A 176 1.29 5.92 8.03
C ARG A 176 0.33 7.09 8.27
N SER A 177 0.15 7.50 9.51
CA SER A 177 -0.73 8.61 9.87
C SER A 177 -0.27 9.93 9.25
N ILE A 178 1.05 10.15 9.13
CA ILE A 178 1.61 11.30 8.40
C ILE A 178 1.22 11.25 6.92
N GLY A 179 1.32 10.08 6.28
CA GLY A 179 0.86 9.89 4.90
C GLY A 179 -0.62 10.24 4.73
N LEU A 180 -1.49 9.69 5.58
CA LEU A 180 -2.93 9.99 5.51
C LEU A 180 -3.27 11.45 5.76
N LEU A 181 -2.62 12.06 6.76
CA LEU A 181 -2.77 13.48 7.03
C LEU A 181 -2.29 14.32 5.85
N GLY A 182 -1.19 13.94 5.22
CA GLY A 182 -0.67 14.57 4.00
C GLY A 182 -1.69 14.55 2.87
N ILE A 183 -2.29 13.37 2.58
CA ILE A 183 -3.37 13.26 1.59
C ILE A 183 -4.53 14.21 1.93
N ALA A 184 -5.00 14.19 3.19
CA ALA A 184 -6.11 15.04 3.63
C ALA A 184 -5.79 16.54 3.50
N LEU A 185 -4.56 16.96 3.83
CA LEU A 185 -4.14 18.35 3.68
C LEU A 185 -4.10 18.76 2.21
N VAL A 186 -3.47 17.96 1.35
CA VAL A 186 -3.40 18.25 -0.10
C VAL A 186 -4.80 18.30 -0.70
N ALA A 187 -5.72 17.41 -0.28
CA ALA A 187 -7.14 17.39 -0.69
C ALA A 187 -7.90 18.69 -0.43
N LEU A 188 -7.51 19.44 0.61
CA LEU A 188 -8.21 20.66 1.03
C LEU A 188 -7.60 21.93 0.41
N VAL A 189 -6.36 21.88 -0.09
CA VAL A 189 -5.69 23.03 -0.72
C VAL A 189 -6.52 23.67 -1.85
N PRO A 190 -7.14 22.92 -2.77
CA PRO A 190 -7.92 23.50 -3.88
C PRO A 190 -9.08 24.41 -3.41
N LEU A 191 -9.64 24.15 -2.23
CA LEU A 191 -10.75 24.94 -1.68
C LEU A 191 -10.35 26.38 -1.39
N LEU A 192 -9.07 26.63 -1.09
CA LEU A 192 -8.55 27.97 -0.81
C LEU A 192 -8.60 28.87 -2.05
N SER A 193 -8.58 28.27 -3.25
CA SER A 193 -8.70 28.95 -4.54
C SER A 193 -10.09 28.79 -5.19
N GLY A 194 -11.09 28.32 -4.44
CA GLY A 194 -12.45 28.10 -4.95
C GLY A 194 -12.60 26.86 -5.84
N GLY A 195 -11.61 25.96 -5.85
CA GLY A 195 -11.68 24.67 -6.52
C GLY A 195 -12.46 23.61 -5.74
N PHE A 196 -12.51 22.40 -6.26
CA PHE A 196 -13.18 21.26 -5.61
C PHE A 196 -12.20 20.45 -4.76
N ILE A 197 -12.71 19.74 -3.75
CA ILE A 197 -11.90 18.80 -2.94
C ILE A 197 -11.19 17.81 -3.87
N MET A 198 -9.90 17.54 -3.58
CA MET A 198 -9.02 16.66 -4.37
C MET A 198 -8.66 17.14 -5.78
N GLN A 199 -9.21 18.26 -6.24
CA GLN A 199 -8.92 18.76 -7.57
C GLN A 199 -7.42 19.03 -7.73
N ASN A 200 -6.79 18.46 -8.75
CA ASN A 200 -5.37 18.63 -8.98
C ASN A 200 -5.03 20.12 -9.13
N GLN A 201 -3.94 20.53 -8.51
CA GLN A 201 -3.41 21.88 -8.58
C GLN A 201 -2.23 21.91 -9.57
N PRO A 202 -2.49 22.10 -10.87
CA PRO A 202 -1.43 22.05 -11.88
C PRO A 202 -0.41 23.18 -11.73
N VAL A 203 -0.74 24.20 -10.93
CA VAL A 203 0.13 25.33 -10.64
C VAL A 203 1.15 24.97 -9.55
N PHE A 204 0.97 23.89 -8.77
CA PHE A 204 1.76 23.71 -7.54
C PHE A 204 2.20 22.29 -7.19
N PRO A 205 3.51 22.00 -7.34
CA PRO A 205 4.44 22.53 -8.32
C PRO A 205 4.12 21.95 -9.71
N ALA A 206 4.03 22.81 -10.72
CA ALA A 206 3.76 22.37 -12.10
C ALA A 206 4.92 21.56 -12.67
N GLU A 207 6.14 22.11 -12.55
CA GLU A 207 7.39 21.55 -13.09
C GLU A 207 8.57 21.87 -12.16
N ILE A 208 9.56 20.98 -12.09
CA ILE A 208 10.89 21.24 -11.49
C ILE A 208 11.92 20.94 -12.57
N ASN A 209 12.82 21.91 -12.83
CA ASN A 209 13.89 21.77 -13.83
C ASN A 209 13.39 21.35 -15.24
N GLY A 210 12.20 21.80 -15.64
CA GLY A 210 11.58 21.46 -16.92
C GLY A 210 10.96 20.05 -16.98
N GLN A 211 10.95 19.31 -15.87
CA GLN A 211 10.21 18.06 -15.75
C GLN A 211 8.85 18.32 -15.09
N LEU A 212 7.79 17.88 -15.75
CA LEU A 212 6.42 17.95 -15.24
C LEU A 212 6.28 17.10 -13.97
N ILE A 213 5.71 17.71 -12.93
CA ILE A 213 5.46 17.06 -11.62
C ILE A 213 3.99 16.70 -11.42
N GLY A 214 3.14 17.06 -12.40
CA GLY A 214 1.72 16.78 -12.38
C GLY A 214 0.99 17.60 -11.33
N GLY A 215 1.53 18.73 -10.88
CA GLY A 215 0.89 19.56 -9.86
C GLY A 215 0.88 18.89 -8.49
N SER A 216 -0.29 18.80 -7.88
CA SER A 216 -0.45 18.15 -6.57
C SER A 216 -0.47 16.62 -6.62
N LEU A 217 -0.57 16.01 -7.81
CA LEU A 217 -0.61 14.54 -7.97
C LEU A 217 0.62 13.83 -7.39
N ILE A 218 1.82 14.41 -7.56
CA ILE A 218 3.03 13.82 -6.97
C ILE A 218 2.95 13.74 -5.45
N TYR A 219 2.31 14.70 -4.79
CA TYR A 219 2.17 14.70 -3.34
C TYR A 219 1.18 13.64 -2.88
N TYR A 220 0.06 13.48 -3.59
CA TYR A 220 -0.86 12.38 -3.30
C TYR A 220 -0.15 11.03 -3.42
N ASN A 221 0.58 10.82 -4.51
CA ASN A 221 1.36 9.59 -4.70
C ASN A 221 2.42 9.40 -3.61
N PHE A 222 3.16 10.44 -3.22
CA PHE A 222 4.17 10.35 -2.17
C PHE A 222 3.56 10.02 -0.80
N PHE A 223 2.47 10.68 -0.43
CA PHE A 223 1.83 10.46 0.85
C PHE A 223 1.12 9.12 0.92
N GLU A 224 0.50 8.67 -0.18
CA GLU A 224 -0.08 7.33 -0.28
C GLU A 224 1.01 6.25 -0.26
N PHE A 225 2.14 6.45 -0.96
CA PHE A 225 3.31 5.58 -0.90
C PHE A 225 3.78 5.35 0.54
N LEU A 226 3.91 6.44 1.31
CA LEU A 226 4.28 6.38 2.71
C LEU A 226 3.21 5.66 3.55
N ALA A 227 1.93 6.00 3.34
CA ALA A 227 0.82 5.41 4.08
C ALA A 227 0.72 3.89 3.87
N VAL A 228 0.76 3.45 2.62
CA VAL A 228 0.61 2.05 2.23
C VAL A 228 1.81 1.23 2.68
N GLY A 229 3.03 1.69 2.37
CA GLY A 229 4.25 0.97 2.75
C GLY A 229 4.43 0.85 4.27
N ALA A 230 4.17 1.93 5.01
CA ALA A 230 4.22 1.89 6.47
C ALA A 230 3.08 1.06 7.08
N GLY A 231 1.89 1.08 6.47
CA GLY A 231 0.75 0.26 6.89
C GLY A 231 1.04 -1.24 6.79
N PHE A 232 1.54 -1.71 5.66
CA PHE A 232 1.97 -3.10 5.51
C PHE A 232 3.12 -3.46 6.45
N THR A 233 4.10 -2.56 6.62
CA THR A 233 5.20 -2.76 7.58
C THR A 233 4.69 -3.03 8.99
N ALA A 234 3.71 -2.25 9.46
CA ALA A 234 3.11 -2.44 10.78
C ALA A 234 2.45 -3.82 10.92
N VAL A 235 1.78 -4.31 9.87
CA VAL A 235 1.17 -5.65 9.86
C VAL A 235 2.23 -6.74 9.80
N PHE A 236 3.30 -6.59 9.02
CA PHE A 236 4.36 -7.59 8.96
C PHE A 236 5.09 -7.71 10.31
N LEU A 237 5.37 -6.60 11.00
CA LEU A 237 5.95 -6.62 12.34
C LEU A 237 5.05 -7.34 13.37
N LEU A 238 3.73 -7.24 13.19
CA LEU A 238 2.73 -7.91 14.02
C LEU A 238 2.68 -9.41 13.73
N LEU A 239 2.57 -9.79 12.45
CA LEU A 239 2.47 -11.17 11.99
C LEU A 239 3.79 -11.94 12.12
N ALA A 240 4.91 -11.24 12.28
CA ALA A 240 6.21 -11.86 12.56
C ALA A 240 6.32 -12.43 13.98
N ILE A 241 5.34 -12.21 14.86
CA ILE A 241 5.30 -12.87 16.17
C ILE A 241 4.91 -14.34 15.97
N PRO A 242 5.73 -15.31 16.44
CA PRO A 242 5.42 -16.72 16.32
C PRO A 242 4.04 -17.08 16.88
N GLU A 243 3.27 -17.86 16.14
CA GLU A 243 1.92 -18.29 16.54
C GLU A 243 1.91 -19.04 17.88
N SER A 244 2.97 -19.81 18.17
CA SER A 244 3.13 -20.53 19.45
C SER A 244 3.20 -19.59 20.64
N ILE A 245 3.84 -18.42 20.47
CA ILE A 245 3.91 -17.37 21.49
C ILE A 245 2.55 -16.69 21.63
N PHE A 246 1.89 -16.38 20.51
CA PHE A 246 0.57 -15.75 20.52
C PHE A 246 -0.50 -16.63 21.18
N LYS A 247 -0.51 -17.95 20.89
CA LYS A 247 -1.43 -18.91 21.52
C LYS A 247 -1.27 -19.00 23.04
N ARG A 248 -0.05 -18.84 23.56
CA ARG A 248 0.18 -18.79 25.02
C ARG A 248 -0.44 -17.56 25.65
N PHE A 249 -0.35 -16.40 25.00
CA PHE A 249 -1.01 -15.18 25.48
C PHE A 249 -2.52 -15.33 25.51
N LEU A 250 -3.12 -15.95 24.49
CA LEU A 250 -4.56 -16.23 24.46
C LEU A 250 -5.02 -17.22 25.55
N ARG A 251 -4.13 -18.09 26.03
CA ARG A 251 -4.41 -19.08 27.09
C ARG A 251 -4.23 -18.53 28.50
N GLY A 252 -3.62 -17.35 28.66
CA GLY A 252 -3.32 -16.76 29.97
C GLY A 252 -1.98 -17.20 30.58
N ASP A 253 -1.19 -18.01 29.86
CA ASP A 253 0.03 -18.68 30.37
C ASP A 253 1.22 -17.74 30.69
N VAL A 254 1.03 -16.42 30.63
CA VAL A 254 2.10 -15.41 30.79
C VAL A 254 1.79 -14.37 31.88
N ASP A 255 0.60 -14.45 32.48
CA ASP A 255 0.24 -13.58 33.60
C ASP A 255 0.67 -14.14 34.97
N GLU A 256 1.06 -15.42 35.05
CA GLU A 256 1.87 -16.01 36.13
C GLU A 256 3.35 -15.61 36.01
#